data_AF-A0A6N8DLV2-F1
#
_entry.id   AF-A0A6N8DLV2-F1
#
_cell.length_a   1.000
_cell.length_b   1.000
_cell.length_c   1.000
_cell.angle_alpha   90.00
_cell.angle_beta   90.00
_cell.angle_gamma   90.00
#
_symmetry.space_group_name_H-M   'P 1'
#
loop_
_entity.id
_entity.type
_entity.pdbx_description
1 polymer ?
#
loop_
_entity_poly.entity_id
_entity_poly.type
_entity_poly.pdbx_seq_one_letter_code
_entity_poly.pdbx_strand_id
1 'polypeptide(L)'
;MARGTLTTPLVACLIYLVCQSWSLAMDKITIEQARAIASENLNEDHSSEIVLVPGKERQYPFGWVFFGAPKKFLETGDLKYEVPGLGPLVVEFDGSVHPLTTSGSPDSVVAAYLQSWRARQERRNTP
;
A
#
# COMPACT_ATOMS: atom_id res chain seq x y z
N MET A 1 -0.34 2.99 -72.34
CA MET A 1 0.94 3.08 -71.62
C MET A 1 0.74 3.92 -70.37
N ALA A 2 1.24 3.39 -69.24
CA ALA A 2 1.48 4.01 -67.93
C ALA A 2 0.30 4.61 -67.12
N ARG A 3 -0.04 3.87 -66.06
CA ARG A 3 -0.74 4.31 -64.84
C ARG A 3 0.16 5.26 -64.03
N GLY A 4 -0.45 6.19 -63.30
CA GLY A 4 0.23 7.00 -62.29
C GLY A 4 -0.72 7.36 -61.13
N THR A 5 -0.89 6.42 -60.21
CA THR A 5 -1.52 6.59 -58.89
C THR A 5 -0.55 7.30 -57.95
N LEU A 6 -0.96 8.41 -57.34
CA LEU A 6 -0.28 9.06 -56.20
C LEU A 6 -1.36 9.52 -55.20
N THR A 7 -1.59 8.74 -54.14
CA THR A 7 -1.10 8.95 -52.76
C THR A 7 -2.00 9.86 -51.92
N THR A 8 -2.98 9.24 -51.26
CA THR A 8 -3.40 9.61 -49.90
C THR A 8 -2.43 8.95 -48.89
N PRO A 9 -2.08 9.63 -47.78
CA PRO A 9 -2.91 9.53 -46.59
C PRO A 9 -3.05 10.88 -45.86
N LEU A 10 -4.20 11.50 -46.02
CA LEU A 10 -4.65 12.56 -45.12
C LEU A 10 -5.02 11.89 -43.78
N VAL A 11 -4.24 12.23 -42.76
CA VAL A 11 -4.72 12.43 -41.39
C VAL A 11 -5.06 11.15 -40.63
N ALA A 12 -4.01 10.37 -40.33
CA ALA A 12 -3.93 9.57 -39.11
C ALA A 12 -3.81 10.49 -37.85
N CYS A 13 -4.71 11.44 -37.69
CA CYS A 13 -4.72 12.43 -36.60
C CYS A 13 -6.05 12.43 -35.83
N LEU A 14 -6.65 11.25 -35.69
CA LEU A 14 -7.85 11.00 -34.89
C LEU A 14 -7.65 9.83 -33.91
N ILE A 15 -6.42 9.62 -33.42
CA ILE A 15 -6.12 8.59 -32.40
C ILE A 15 -5.41 9.19 -31.17
N TYR A 16 -4.92 10.43 -31.22
CA TYR A 16 -4.17 11.06 -30.10
C TYR A 16 -4.99 12.07 -29.27
N LEU A 17 -6.27 11.80 -29.06
CA LEU A 17 -7.11 12.53 -28.08
C LEU A 17 -7.81 11.57 -27.11
N VAL A 18 -7.11 10.51 -26.70
CA VAL A 18 -7.40 9.75 -25.46
C VAL A 18 -6.26 9.97 -24.47
N CYS A 19 -5.82 11.21 -24.33
CA CYS A 19 -4.83 11.59 -23.35
C CYS A 19 -5.32 12.87 -22.69
N GLN A 20 -5.39 12.86 -21.37
CA GLN A 20 -5.72 14.00 -20.49
C GLN A 20 -7.20 14.25 -20.22
N SER A 21 -7.83 13.35 -19.47
CA SER A 21 -8.67 13.75 -18.31
C SER A 21 -9.10 12.52 -17.50
N TRP A 22 -8.14 11.75 -17.02
CA TRP A 22 -8.33 11.04 -15.76
C TRP A 22 -7.60 11.83 -14.69
N SER A 23 -8.28 12.86 -14.18
CA SER A 23 -8.09 13.25 -12.79
C SER A 23 -8.50 12.04 -11.96
N LEU A 24 -7.53 11.18 -11.67
CA LEU A 24 -7.66 10.11 -10.68
C LEU A 24 -7.90 10.82 -9.34
N ALA A 25 -9.17 11.02 -8.99
CA ALA A 25 -9.53 10.78 -7.61
C ALA A 25 -9.08 9.33 -7.36
N MET A 26 -7.88 9.15 -6.79
CA MET A 26 -7.42 7.82 -6.42
C MET A 26 -8.47 7.28 -5.47
N ASP A 27 -9.27 6.33 -5.96
CA ASP A 27 -10.24 5.65 -5.12
C ASP A 27 -9.46 5.06 -3.95
N LYS A 28 -9.86 5.45 -2.74
CA LYS A 28 -9.28 4.91 -1.53
C LYS A 28 -9.46 3.40 -1.59
N ILE A 29 -8.37 2.65 -1.39
CA ILE A 29 -8.46 1.20 -1.34
C ILE A 29 -9.44 0.77 -0.25
N THR A 30 -10.04 -0.40 -0.39
CA THR A 30 -10.90 -1.01 0.65
C THR A 30 -10.06 -1.72 1.72
N ILE A 31 -10.66 -2.07 2.85
CA ILE A 31 -9.98 -2.88 3.88
C ILE A 31 -9.50 -4.23 3.35
N GLU A 32 -10.25 -4.87 2.44
CA GLU A 32 -9.86 -6.16 1.86
C GLU A 32 -8.64 -6.01 0.94
N GLN A 33 -8.59 -4.93 0.16
CA GLN A 33 -7.40 -4.58 -0.63
C GLN A 33 -6.21 -4.27 0.28
N ALA A 34 -6.42 -3.51 1.36
CA ALA A 34 -5.37 -3.19 2.33
C ALA A 34 -4.84 -4.46 3.04
N ARG A 35 -5.72 -5.41 3.38
CA ARG A 35 -5.32 -6.72 3.93
C ARG A 35 -4.50 -7.53 2.93
N ALA A 36 -4.89 -7.56 1.67
CA ALA A 36 -4.14 -8.27 0.63
C ALA A 36 -2.73 -7.70 0.49
N ILE A 37 -2.61 -6.37 0.40
CA ILE A 37 -1.32 -5.65 0.34
C ILE A 37 -0.48 -5.94 1.59
N ALA A 38 -1.08 -5.86 2.78
CA ALA A 38 -0.37 -6.13 4.03
C ALA A 38 0.12 -7.59 4.11
N SER A 39 -0.70 -8.55 3.70
CA SER A 39 -0.36 -9.97 3.71
C SER A 39 0.78 -10.29 2.74
N GLU A 40 0.78 -9.68 1.55
CA GLU A 40 1.85 -9.83 0.57
C GLU A 40 3.16 -9.27 1.11
N ASN A 41 3.14 -8.03 1.61
CA ASN A 41 4.36 -7.38 2.12
C ASN A 41 4.97 -8.08 3.34
N LEU A 42 4.14 -8.61 4.25
CA LEU A 42 4.62 -9.36 5.43
C LEU A 42 5.30 -10.69 5.09
N ASN A 43 5.18 -11.21 3.87
CA ASN A 43 5.80 -12.46 3.46
C ASN A 43 6.97 -12.27 2.49
N GLU A 44 7.27 -11.04 2.07
CA GLU A 44 8.35 -10.75 1.12
C GLU A 44 9.74 -11.04 1.73
N ASP A 45 9.94 -10.67 3.00
CA ASP A 45 11.25 -10.71 3.65
C ASP A 45 11.40 -11.80 4.74
N HIS A 46 10.38 -12.63 4.94
CA HIS A 46 10.33 -13.58 6.05
C HIS A 46 10.39 -15.03 5.58
N SER A 47 11.31 -15.81 6.17
CA SER A 47 11.44 -17.25 5.91
C SER A 47 10.29 -18.10 6.48
N SER A 48 9.46 -17.51 7.33
CA SER A 48 8.32 -18.14 7.98
C SER A 48 7.02 -17.52 7.48
N GLU A 49 5.96 -18.33 7.38
CA GLU A 49 4.60 -17.85 7.02
C GLU A 49 4.10 -16.86 8.08
N ILE A 50 4.11 -15.57 7.75
CA ILE A 50 3.56 -14.50 8.59
C ILE A 50 2.11 -14.27 8.18
N VAL A 51 1.21 -14.35 9.16
CA VAL A 51 -0.22 -14.10 8.95
C VAL A 51 -0.66 -12.86 9.72
N LEU A 52 -1.65 -12.16 9.17
CA LEU A 52 -2.32 -11.07 9.87
C LEU A 52 -3.05 -11.61 11.10
N VAL A 53 -2.88 -10.94 12.24
CA VAL A 53 -3.59 -11.29 13.47
C VAL A 53 -5.05 -10.80 13.36
N PRO A 54 -6.05 -11.71 13.31
CA PRO A 54 -7.44 -11.32 13.06
C PRO A 54 -8.01 -10.41 14.16
N GLY A 55 -8.74 -9.37 13.79
CA GLY A 55 -9.41 -8.45 14.71
C GLY A 55 -8.47 -7.48 15.45
N LYS A 56 -7.20 -7.43 15.06
CA LYS A 56 -6.21 -6.47 15.59
C LYS A 56 -5.96 -5.30 14.65
N GLU A 57 -6.50 -5.33 13.43
CA GLU A 57 -6.44 -4.22 12.51
C GLU A 57 -7.10 -2.96 13.08
N ARG A 58 -6.53 -1.80 12.78
CA ARG A 58 -7.05 -0.50 13.25
C ARG A 58 -7.07 0.49 12.11
N GLN A 59 -8.16 1.22 11.98
CA GLN A 59 -8.31 2.28 10.98
C GLN A 59 -7.86 3.64 11.53
N TYR A 60 -7.20 4.42 10.68
CA TYR A 60 -6.70 5.77 10.95
C TYR A 60 -7.02 6.70 9.77
N PRO A 61 -6.89 8.04 9.95
CA PRO A 61 -7.11 9.00 8.86
C PRO A 61 -6.21 8.81 7.63
N PHE A 62 -5.09 8.08 7.76
CA PHE A 62 -4.19 7.76 6.67
C PHE A 62 -4.50 6.41 5.99
N GLY A 63 -5.21 5.49 6.64
CA GLY A 63 -5.41 4.12 6.16
C GLY A 63 -5.58 3.12 7.30
N TRP A 64 -4.87 2.00 7.24
CA TRP A 64 -4.96 0.90 8.21
C TRP A 64 -3.61 0.56 8.81
N VAL A 65 -3.66 0.04 10.04
CA VAL A 65 -2.52 -0.58 10.72
C VAL A 65 -2.83 -2.04 10.93
N PHE A 66 -1.88 -2.88 10.54
CA PHE A 66 -1.94 -4.32 10.66
C PHE A 66 -0.84 -4.85 11.59
N PHE A 67 -1.13 -6.00 12.18
CA PHE A 67 -0.20 -6.73 13.04
C PHE A 67 -0.03 -8.13 12.45
N GLY A 68 1.22 -8.53 12.23
CA GLY A 68 1.58 -9.86 11.78
C GLY A 68 2.06 -10.73 12.95
N ALA A 69 1.90 -12.04 12.82
CA ALA A 69 2.61 -13.01 13.65
C ALA A 69 2.90 -14.27 12.83
N PRO A 70 3.97 -15.01 13.15
CA PRO A 70 4.22 -16.31 12.55
C PRO A 70 3.05 -17.25 12.83
N LYS A 71 2.49 -17.88 11.80
CA LYS A 71 1.33 -18.78 11.94
C LYS A 71 1.57 -19.86 12.99
N LYS A 72 2.76 -20.45 12.97
CA LYS A 72 3.16 -21.49 13.91
C LYS A 72 3.25 -20.99 15.36
N PHE A 73 3.63 -19.73 15.56
CA PHE A 73 3.58 -19.10 16.87
C PHE A 73 2.15 -18.94 17.36
N LEU A 74 1.22 -18.51 16.51
CA LEU A 74 -0.21 -18.41 16.85
C LEU A 74 -0.86 -19.77 17.17
N GLU A 75 -0.47 -20.83 16.45
CA GLU A 75 -1.00 -22.18 16.65
C GLU A 75 -0.46 -22.86 17.92
N THR A 76 0.82 -22.66 18.23
CA THR A 76 1.52 -23.42 19.29
C THR A 76 1.77 -22.65 20.57
N GLY A 77 1.82 -21.31 20.50
CA GLY A 77 2.29 -20.45 21.58
C GLY A 77 3.78 -20.58 21.92
N ASP A 78 4.55 -21.35 21.13
CA ASP A 78 5.97 -21.58 21.40
C ASP A 78 6.82 -20.41 20.88
N LEU A 79 7.46 -19.71 21.81
CA LEU A 79 8.28 -18.52 21.56
C LEU A 79 9.43 -18.77 20.58
N LYS A 80 9.86 -20.02 20.37
CA LYS A 80 10.91 -20.30 19.36
C LYS A 80 10.47 -20.01 17.92
N TYR A 81 9.16 -19.91 17.69
CA TYR A 81 8.60 -19.53 16.39
C TYR A 81 8.31 -18.04 16.28
N GLU A 82 8.56 -17.26 17.32
CA GLU A 82 8.42 -15.81 17.28
C GLU A 82 9.46 -15.20 16.34
N VAL A 83 9.07 -14.16 15.60
CA VAL A 83 9.98 -13.41 14.72
C VAL A 83 10.27 -12.07 15.39
N PRO A 84 11.49 -11.89 15.97
CA PRO A 84 11.85 -10.63 16.60
C PRO A 84 11.95 -9.52 15.54
N GLY A 85 11.55 -8.31 15.92
CA GLY A 85 11.57 -7.16 15.02
C GLY A 85 10.35 -7.03 14.11
N LEU A 86 9.37 -7.93 14.20
CA LEU A 86 8.11 -7.82 13.47
C LEU A 86 7.23 -6.69 14.07
N GLY A 87 7.34 -5.50 13.48
CA GLY A 87 6.60 -4.32 13.89
C GLY A 87 5.19 -4.21 13.27
N PRO A 88 4.41 -3.21 13.68
CA PRO A 88 3.16 -2.88 13.01
C PRO A 88 3.43 -2.47 11.55
N LEU A 89 2.49 -2.79 10.66
CA LEU A 89 2.54 -2.42 9.25
C LEU A 89 1.44 -1.40 8.92
N VAL A 90 1.79 -0.24 8.41
CA VAL A 90 0.81 0.73 7.90
C VAL A 90 0.57 0.49 6.42
N VAL A 91 -0.70 0.50 6.02
CA VAL A 91 -1.12 0.60 4.61
C VAL A 91 -1.99 1.84 4.46
N GLU A 92 -1.52 2.84 3.72
CA GLU A 92 -2.29 4.07 3.47
C GLU A 92 -3.39 3.86 2.42
N PHE A 93 -4.34 4.80 2.35
CA PHE A 93 -5.46 4.73 1.40
C PHE A 93 -5.05 4.73 -0.08
N ASP A 94 -3.83 5.17 -0.39
CA ASP A 94 -3.25 5.13 -1.74
C ASP A 94 -2.54 3.81 -2.07
N GLY A 95 -2.53 2.85 -1.13
CA GLY A 95 -1.85 1.57 -1.26
C GLY A 95 -0.38 1.57 -0.84
N SER A 96 0.18 2.71 -0.43
CA SER A 96 1.56 2.75 0.06
C SER A 96 1.71 2.01 1.39
N VAL A 97 2.81 1.27 1.53
CA VAL A 97 3.10 0.40 2.68
C VAL A 97 4.28 0.96 3.47
N HIS A 98 4.14 1.02 4.80
CA HIS A 98 5.16 1.57 5.69
C HIS A 98 5.34 0.66 6.90
N PRO A 99 6.37 -0.21 6.91
CA PRO A 99 6.75 -0.97 8.09
C PRO A 99 7.18 -0.02 9.22
N LEU A 100 6.64 -0.22 10.43
CA LEU A 100 7.01 0.57 11.60
C LEU A 100 8.07 -0.14 12.43
N THR A 101 8.86 0.66 13.16
CA THR A 101 9.88 0.17 14.08
C THR A 101 9.29 -0.57 15.28
N THR A 102 10.12 -1.41 15.91
CA THR A 102 9.84 -2.14 17.15
C THR A 102 10.50 -1.51 18.39
N SER A 103 11.12 -0.34 18.25
CA SER A 103 11.81 0.37 19.36
C SER A 103 10.87 0.94 20.44
N GLY A 104 9.56 0.77 20.31
CA GLY A 104 8.56 1.25 21.26
C GLY A 104 7.30 0.40 21.26
N SER A 105 6.33 0.74 22.12
CA SER A 105 5.04 0.06 22.09
C SER A 105 4.32 0.32 20.77
N PRO A 106 3.50 -0.63 20.27
CA PRO A 106 2.69 -0.43 19.07
C PRO A 106 1.94 0.89 19.01
N ASP A 107 1.31 1.29 20.12
CA ASP A 107 0.53 2.51 20.17
C ASP A 107 1.43 3.75 20.06
N SER A 108 2.61 3.73 20.68
CA SER A 108 3.56 4.85 20.61
C SER A 108 4.12 5.06 19.19
N VAL A 109 4.48 3.97 18.50
CA VAL A 109 5.06 4.06 17.15
C VAL A 109 4.01 4.46 16.11
N VAL A 110 2.78 3.97 16.26
CA VAL A 110 1.66 4.38 15.40
C VAL A 110 1.28 5.85 15.64
N ALA A 111 1.30 6.32 16.89
CA ALA A 111 1.07 7.72 17.21
C ALA A 111 2.14 8.63 16.58
N ALA A 112 3.42 8.24 16.64
CA ALA A 112 4.52 8.97 15.99
C ALA A 112 4.33 9.01 14.46
N TYR A 113 3.91 7.90 13.85
CA TYR A 113 3.57 7.84 12.44
C TYR A 113 2.43 8.81 12.07
N LEU A 114 1.36 8.83 12.86
CA LEU A 114 0.22 9.73 12.65
C LEU A 114 0.64 11.21 12.66
N GLN A 115 1.52 11.61 13.58
CA GLN A 115 2.05 12.99 13.62
C GLN A 115 2.88 13.31 12.36
N SER A 116 3.73 12.38 11.95
CA SER A 116 4.56 12.54 10.75
C SER A 116 3.71 12.62 9.48
N TRP A 117 2.64 11.83 9.41
CA TRP A 117 1.66 11.90 8.32
C TRP A 117 0.92 13.24 8.29
N ARG A 118 0.45 13.76 9.44
CA ARG A 118 -0.20 15.08 9.52
C ARG A 118 0.73 16.19 9.00
N ALA A 119 1.98 16.20 9.43
CA ALA A 119 2.98 17.14 8.94
C ALA A 119 3.28 17.01 7.43
N ARG A 120 3.12 15.80 6.84
CA ARG A 120 3.18 15.62 5.37
C ARG A 120 1.96 16.24 4.67
N GLN A 121 0.77 16.11 5.25
CA GLN A 121 -0.45 16.71 4.70
C GLN A 121 -0.42 18.24 4.74
N GLU A 122 0.03 18.83 5.84
CA GLU A 122 0.17 20.29 5.98
C GLU A 122 1.12 20.87 4.93
N ARG A 123 2.27 20.23 4.70
CA ARG A 123 3.22 20.63 3.65
C ARG A 123 2.63 20.52 2.25
N ARG A 124 1.79 19.52 1.99
CA ARG A 124 1.11 19.34 0.70
C ARG A 124 0.04 20.41 0.44
N ASN A 125 -0.56 20.95 1.51
CA ASN A 125 -1.65 21.92 1.45
C ASN A 125 -1.19 23.38 1.54
N THR A 126 0.12 23.64 1.66
CA THR A 126 0.66 25.00 1.64
C THR A 126 0.72 25.49 0.19
N PRO A 127 0.08 26.62 -0.15
CA PRO A 127 -0.03 27.14 -1.52
C PRO A 127 1.28 27.65 -2.11
#